data_AF-A0A3D5H893-F1
#
_entry.id   AF-A0A3D5H893-F1
#
_cell.length_a   1.000
_cell.length_b   1.000
_cell.length_c   1.000
_cell.angle_alpha   90.00
_cell.angle_beta   90.00
_cell.angle_gamma   90.00
#
_symmetry.space_group_name_H-M   'P 1'
#
loop_
_entity.id
_entity.type
_entity.pdbx_description
1 polymer ?
#
loop_
_entity_poly.entity_id
_entity_poly.type
_entity_poly.pdbx_seq_one_letter_code
_entity_poly.pdbx_strand_id
1 'polypeptide(L)' 'MKVTKEIVVGGKTFSLETGRFAKQADGAVMARFGDTMVLATVVAAKEEKAGLDYFPLQVEYREKAASAGKIPGGFFKR' A
#
# COMPACT_ATOMS: atom_id res chain seq x y z
N MET A 1 -12.58 -3.38 12.70
CA MET A 1 -13.77 -2.73 12.12
C MET A 1 -13.34 -2.00 10.87
N LYS A 2 -14.09 -2.10 9.76
CA LYS A 2 -13.75 -1.40 8.50
C LYS A 2 -14.13 0.08 8.64
N VAL A 3 -13.24 0.99 8.22
CA VAL A 3 -13.50 2.43 8.16
C VAL A 3 -13.14 2.94 6.77
N THR A 4 -14.02 3.73 6.17
CA THR A 4 -13.82 4.35 4.86
C THR A 4 -14.10 5.85 4.94
N LYS A 5 -13.23 6.66 4.32
CA LYS A 5 -13.41 8.10 4.14
C LYS A 5 -13.23 8.45 2.67
N GLU A 6 -14.05 9.36 2.17
CA GLU A 6 -14.11 9.71 0.76
C GLU A 6 -14.17 11.23 0.57
N ILE A 7 -13.56 11.69 -0.51
CA ILE A 7 -13.58 13.09 -0.96
C ILE A 7 -13.56 13.13 -2.48
N VAL A 8 -14.18 14.14 -3.08
CA VAL A 8 -14.11 14.37 -4.52
C VAL A 8 -12.90 15.24 -4.83
N VAL A 9 -12.00 14.75 -5.69
CA VAL A 9 -10.80 15.46 -6.14
C VAL A 9 -10.77 15.42 -7.66
N GLY A 10 -10.73 16.59 -8.30
CA GLY A 10 -10.67 16.68 -9.78
C GLY A 10 -11.81 15.94 -10.50
N GLY A 11 -13.02 15.96 -9.92
CA GLY A 11 -14.20 15.29 -10.48
C GLY A 11 -14.23 13.77 -10.31
N LYS A 12 -13.27 13.17 -9.60
CA LYS A 12 -13.23 11.74 -9.30
C LYS A 12 -13.29 11.50 -7.79
N THR A 13 -13.90 10.40 -7.38
CA THR A 13 -13.90 9.97 -5.98
C THR A 13 -12.52 9.47 -5.58
N PHE A 14 -11.97 10.08 -4.54
CA PHE A 14 -10.79 9.61 -3.81
C PHE A 14 -11.24 9.01 -2.49
N SER A 15 -10.93 7.73 -2.25
CA SER A 15 -11.30 7.03 -1.03
C SER A 15 -10.11 6.37 -0.34
N LEU A 16 -10.17 6.36 0.99
CA LEU A 16 -9.22 5.71 1.88
C LEU A 16 -9.98 4.71 2.76
N GLU A 17 -9.64 3.42 2.66
CA GLU A 17 -10.24 2.34 3.45
C GLU A 17 -9.17 1.67 4.34
N THR A 18 -9.50 1.43 5.62
CA THR A 18 -8.66 0.65 6.55
C THR A 18 -9.47 -0.41 7.29
N GLY A 19 -8.78 -1.38 7.90
CA GLY A 19 -9.36 -2.44 8.74
C GLY A 19 -9.87 -3.68 7.98
N ARG A 20 -9.81 -3.70 6.64
CA ARG A 20 -10.15 -4.87 5.81
C ARG A 20 -8.94 -5.71 5.44
N PHE A 21 -7.88 -5.09 4.92
CA PHE A 21 -6.69 -5.76 4.38
C PHE A 21 -5.51 -5.70 5.34
N ALA A 22 -4.57 -6.64 5.21
CA ALA A 22 -3.27 -6.64 5.89
C ALA A 22 -3.33 -6.33 7.40
N LYS A 23 -4.30 -6.94 8.12
CA LYS A 23 -4.59 -6.66 9.54
C LYS A 23 -3.44 -6.95 10.51
N GLN A 24 -2.41 -7.67 10.06
CA GLN A 24 -1.22 -7.97 10.85
C GLN A 24 -0.14 -6.89 10.74
N ALA A 25 -0.24 -5.99 9.75
CA ALA A 25 0.62 -4.81 9.68
C ALA A 25 0.19 -3.79 10.75
N ASP A 26 1.13 -2.96 11.22
CA ASP A 26 0.83 -1.90 12.18
C ASP A 26 -0.10 -0.84 11.57
N GLY A 27 0.03 -0.60 10.26
CA GLY A 27 -0.88 0.25 9.49
C GLY A 27 -1.13 -0.32 8.10
N ALA A 28 -2.39 -0.26 7.64
CA ALA A 28 -2.75 -0.64 6.29
C ALA A 28 -3.91 0.22 5.77
N VAL A 29 -3.73 0.83 4.60
CA VAL A 29 -4.74 1.65 3.92
C VAL A 29 -4.83 1.25 2.46
N MET A 30 -6.05 0.97 2.02
CA MET A 30 -6.38 0.88 0.61
C MET A 30 -6.80 2.27 0.11
N ALA A 31 -5.95 2.89 -0.69
CA ALA A 31 -6.26 4.13 -1.38
C ALA A 31 -6.85 3.83 -2.77
N ARG A 32 -7.93 4.50 -3.14
CA ARG A 32 -8.55 4.38 -4.46
C ARG A 32 -8.84 5.77 -5.03
N PHE A 33 -8.49 5.99 -6.29
CA PHE A 33 -8.83 7.19 -7.04
C PHE A 33 -9.44 6.81 -8.38
N GLY A 34 -10.75 7.02 -8.54
CA GLY A 34 -11.49 6.41 -9.64
C GLY A 34 -11.33 4.88 -9.60
N ASP A 35 -10.76 4.28 -10.63
CA ASP A 35 -10.54 2.82 -10.71
C ASP A 35 -9.11 2.37 -10.36
N THR A 36 -8.20 3.32 -10.10
CA THR A 36 -6.83 2.99 -9.69
C THR A 36 -6.79 2.77 -8.18
N MET A 37 -6.15 1.69 -7.75
CA MET A 37 -6.05 1.30 -6.34
C MET A 37 -4.61 1.01 -5.94
N VAL A 38 -4.23 1.43 -4.74
CA VAL A 38 -2.93 1.15 -4.11
C VAL A 38 -3.17 0.71 -2.66
N LEU A 39 -2.59 -0.43 -2.30
CA LEU A 39 -2.51 -0.87 -0.91
C LEU A 39 -1.19 -0.41 -0.30
N ALA A 40 -1.25 0.52 0.65
CA ALA A 40 -0.11 0.96 1.43
C ALA A 40 -0.12 0.25 2.80
N THR A 41 1.01 -0.35 3.16
CA THR A 41 1.21 -1.02 4.45
C THR A 41 2.45 -0.48 5.14
N VAL A 42 2.39 -0.33 6.46
CA VAL A 42 3.50 0.09 7.31
C VAL A 42 3.69 -0.94 8.40
N VAL A 43 4.94 -1.30 8.64
CA VAL A 43 5.36 -2.15 9.76
C VAL A 43 6.57 -1.47 10.40
N ALA A 44 6.54 -1.34 11.72
CA ALA A 44 7.62 -0.80 12.53
C ALA A 44 8.09 -1.85 13.52
N ALA A 45 9.41 -2.00 13.65
CA ALA A 45 9.97 -2.83 14.72
C ALA A 45 9.59 -2.22 16.07
N LYS A 46 9.16 -3.07 17.02
CA LYS A 46 8.85 -2.63 18.39
C LYS A 46 10.09 -2.31 19.21
N GLU A 47 11.22 -2.90 18.82
CA GLU A 47 12.51 -2.73 19.47
C GLU A 47 13.51 -2.14 18.48
N GLU A 48 14.36 -1.27 19.01
CA GLU A 48 15.45 -0.68 18.25
C GLU A 48 16.51 -1.72 17.94
N LYS A 49 17.09 -1.66 16.74
CA LYS A 49 18.20 -2.52 16.37
C LYS A 49 19.48 -1.93 16.94
N ALA A 50 20.12 -2.67 17.85
CA ALA A 50 21.36 -2.24 18.48
C ALA A 50 22.47 -1.97 17.45
N GLY A 51 23.27 -0.93 17.69
CA GLY A 51 24.43 -0.59 16.88
C GLY A 51 24.12 0.17 15.59
N LEU A 52 22.92 0.74 15.44
CA LEU A 52 22.61 1.69 14.37
C LEU A 52 22.86 3.13 14.82
N ASP A 53 23.53 3.90 13.97
CA ASP A 53 23.77 5.34 14.11
C ASP A 53 22.86 6.19 13.20
N TYR A 54 21.90 5.55 12.52
CA TYR A 54 20.94 6.18 11.61
C TYR A 54 19.54 5.57 11.77
N PHE A 55 18.53 6.21 11.17
CA PHE A 55 17.16 5.72 11.14
C PHE A 55 16.92 4.80 9.92
N PRO A 56 16.71 3.48 10.10
CA PRO A 56 16.55 2.54 8.99
C PRO A 56 15.12 2.57 8.43
N LEU A 57 14.84 3.55 7.57
CA LEU A 57 13.58 3.64 6.83
C LEU A 57 13.74 3.12 5.42
N GLN A 58 12.87 2.19 5.02
CA GLN A 58 12.78 1.71 3.64
C GLN A 58 11.35 1.91 3.11
N VAL A 59 11.26 2.41 1.88
CA VAL A 59 10.00 2.52 1.14
C VAL A 59 10.11 1.66 -0.10
N GLU A 60 9.19 0.72 -0.25
CA GLU A 60 9.09 -0.10 -1.45
C GLU A 60 7.80 0.22 -2.21
N TYR A 61 7.95 0.62 -3.47
CA TYR A 61 6.83 0.77 -4.40
C TYR A 61 6.90 -0.35 -5.43
N ARG A 62 5.80 -1.10 -5.58
CA ARG A 62 5.71 -2.21 -6.52
C ARG A 62 4.42 -2.12 -7.34
N GLU A 63 4.58 -2.03 -8.66
CA GLU A 63 3.48 -2.16 -9.60
C GLU A 63 3.28 -3.62 -10.01
N LYS A 64 2.04 -4.08 -10.06
CA LYS A 64 1.72 -5.43 -10.54
C LYS A 64 1.20 -5.32 -11.97
N ALA A 65 1.78 -6.06 -12.92
CA ALA A 65 1.27 -6.08 -14.31
C ALA A 65 -0.23 -6.42 -14.41
N ALA A 66 -0.72 -7.25 -13.47
CA ALA A 66 -2.13 -7.60 -13.34
C ALA A 66 -3.04 -6.39 -13.06
N SER A 67 -2.54 -5.27 -12.50
CA SER A 67 -3.35 -4.05 -12.30
C SER A 67 -3.81 -3.43 -13.61
N ALA A 68 -3.10 -3.70 -14.71
CA ALA A 68 -3.45 -3.29 -16.06
C ALA A 68 -3.94 -4.46 -16.93
N GLY A 69 -4.25 -5.61 -16.33
CA GLY A 69 -4.70 -6.82 -17.04
C GLY A 69 -3.61 -7.47 -17.92
N LYS A 70 -2.33 -7.24 -17.61
CA LYS A 70 -1.19 -7.77 -18.40
C LYS A 70 -0.48 -8.91 -17.68
N ILE A 71 0.01 -9.88 -18.47
CA ILE A 71 0.96 -10.91 -18.00
C ILE A 71 2.39 -10.34 -18.16
N PRO A 72 3.28 -10.45 -17.15
CA PRO A 72 4.65 -9.95 -17.26
C PRO A 72 5.39 -10.55 -18.46
N GLY A 73 6.15 -9.73 -19.20
CA GLY A 73 6.80 -10.14 -20.44
C GLY A 73 8.05 -11.01 -20.25
N GLY A 74 8.72 -10.95 -19.10
CA GLY A 74 10.00 -11.61 -18.84
C GLY A 74 9.95 -13.14 -18.88
N PHE A 75 11.12 -13.78 -18.90
CA PHE A 75 11.23 -15.26 -18.94
C PHE A 75 10.47 -15.93 -17.78
N PHE A 76 10.59 -15.37 -16.57
CA PHE A 76 9.93 -15.88 -15.37
C PHE A 76 8.45 -15.48 -15.21
N LYS A 77 7.92 -14.60 -16.07
CA LYS A 77 6.51 -14.16 -16.06
C LYS A 77 6.00 -13.67 -14.68
N ARG A 78 6.85 -13.04 -13.86
CA ARG A 78 6.53 -12.57 -12.50
C ARG A 78 6.92 -11.11 -12.29
#